data_AF-A0A8J8JUL7-F1
#
_entry.id   AF-A0A8J8JUL7-F1
#
_cell.length_a   1.000
_cell.length_b   1.000
_cell.length_c   1.000
_cell.angle_alpha   90.00
_cell.angle_beta   90.00
_cell.angle_gamma   90.00
#
_symmetry.space_group_name_H-M   'P 1'
#
loop_
_entity.id
_entity.type
_entity.pdbx_description
1 polymer ?
#
loop_
_entity_poly.entity_id
_entity_poly.type
_entity_poly.pdbx_seq_one_letter_code
_entity_poly.pdbx_strand_id
1 'polypeptide(L)'
;MRLILPSYHTRYEEFLKIDFPRVPLPEDYEKFKNLSELGKELVELHLLKHPSLSETGVGFPESGTNIVEKVRYDEENRRVYFNKAQYFEGISKEIWEYRIGAYQVKD
;
A
#
# COMPACT_ATOMS: atom_id res chain seq x y z
N MET A 1 -8.07 -10.77 -1.45
CA MET A 1 -6.65 -10.71 -1.82
C MET A 1 -6.59 -10.29 -3.28
N ARG A 2 -6.25 -9.02 -3.58
CA ARG A 2 -6.26 -8.47 -4.95
C ARG A 2 -4.87 -8.67 -5.55
N LEU A 3 -4.79 -9.21 -6.76
CA LEU A 3 -3.54 -9.53 -7.45
C LEU A 3 -2.92 -8.23 -7.99
N ILE A 4 -1.73 -7.86 -7.52
CA ILE A 4 -1.07 -6.57 -7.82
C ILE A 4 -0.16 -6.65 -9.06
N LEU A 5 -0.23 -7.72 -9.86
CA LEU A 5 0.59 -7.83 -11.08
C LEU A 5 -0.03 -6.99 -12.21
N PRO A 6 0.62 -5.90 -12.68
CA PRO A 6 0.04 -5.01 -13.68
C PRO A 6 -0.26 -5.72 -15.01
N SER A 7 0.65 -6.61 -15.43
CA SER A 7 0.50 -7.43 -16.64
C SER A 7 -0.68 -8.40 -16.57
N TYR A 8 -0.99 -8.93 -15.39
CA TYR A 8 -2.17 -9.76 -15.18
C TYR A 8 -3.46 -8.93 -15.28
N HIS A 9 -3.47 -7.74 -14.69
CA HIS A 9 -4.61 -6.84 -14.75
C HIS A 9 -4.96 -6.42 -16.19
N THR A 10 -3.96 -6.07 -17.00
CA THR A 10 -4.18 -5.73 -18.42
C THR A 10 -4.60 -6.93 -19.25
N ARG A 11 -3.99 -8.10 -19.02
CA ARG A 11 -4.28 -9.30 -19.81
C ARG A 11 -5.66 -9.89 -19.53
N TYR A 12 -6.17 -9.73 -18.31
CA TYR A 12 -7.43 -10.33 -17.87
C TYR A 12 -8.51 -9.29 -17.52
N GLU A 13 -8.35 -8.02 -17.92
CA GLU A 13 -9.23 -6.92 -17.52
C GLU A 13 -10.72 -7.21 -17.80
N GLU A 14 -11.01 -7.70 -19.01
CA GLU A 14 -12.37 -8.02 -19.44
C GLU A 14 -12.95 -9.22 -18.67
N PHE A 15 -12.12 -10.17 -18.26
CA PHE A 15 -12.57 -11.32 -17.45
C PHE A 15 -12.79 -10.93 -15.98
N LEU A 16 -11.97 -10.03 -15.43
CA LEU A 16 -12.08 -9.54 -14.06
C LEU A 16 -13.34 -8.69 -13.82
N LYS A 17 -13.95 -8.13 -14.87
CA LYS A 17 -15.22 -7.39 -14.81
C LYS A 17 -16.44 -8.32 -14.72
N ILE A 18 -16.31 -9.58 -15.14
CA ILE A 18 -17.44 -10.49 -15.38
C ILE A 18 -17.50 -11.62 -14.34
N ASP A 19 -16.35 -12.16 -13.93
CA ASP A 19 -16.28 -13.30 -13.01
C ASP A 19 -15.02 -13.21 -12.11
N PHE A 20 -14.94 -14.08 -11.09
CA PHE A 20 -13.81 -14.12 -10.18
C PHE A 20 -12.46 -14.36 -10.90
N PRO A 21 -11.37 -13.75 -10.42
CA PRO A 21 -10.03 -13.96 -10.98
C PRO A 21 -9.64 -15.44 -10.92
N ARG A 22 -9.19 -16.00 -12.05
CA ARG A 22 -8.59 -17.33 -12.11
C ARG A 22 -7.08 -17.21 -12.22
N VAL A 23 -6.34 -17.84 -11.32
CA VAL A 23 -4.87 -17.82 -11.34
C VAL A 23 -4.38 -19.11 -12.02
N PRO A 24 -3.82 -19.03 -13.24
CA PRO A 24 -3.21 -20.20 -13.86
C PRO A 24 -1.94 -20.58 -13.08
N LEU A 25 -1.73 -21.88 -12.89
CA LEU A 25 -0.48 -22.39 -12.32
C LEU A 25 0.65 -22.14 -13.32
N PRO A 26 1.77 -21.52 -12.92
CA PRO A 26 2.94 -21.40 -13.78
C PRO A 26 3.47 -22.79 -14.13
N GLU A 27 3.80 -23.00 -15.40
CA GLU A 27 4.43 -24.25 -15.87
C GLU A 27 5.86 -24.43 -15.35
N ASP A 28 6.50 -23.33 -14.96
CA ASP A 28 7.87 -23.27 -14.45
C ASP A 28 7.86 -23.22 -12.92
N TYR A 29 8.38 -24.28 -12.30
CA TYR A 29 8.45 -24.43 -10.86
C TYR A 29 9.24 -23.31 -10.17
N GLU A 30 10.36 -22.87 -10.76
CA GLU A 30 11.18 -21.82 -10.15
C GLU A 30 10.45 -20.49 -10.20
N LYS A 31 9.73 -20.19 -11.28
CA LYS A 31 8.87 -19.00 -11.36
C LYS A 31 7.73 -19.07 -10.34
N PHE A 32 7.10 -20.23 -10.17
CA PHE A 32 6.05 -20.41 -9.16
C PHE A 32 6.57 -20.20 -7.75
N LYS A 33 7.73 -20.77 -7.43
CA LYS A 33 8.39 -20.62 -6.13
C LYS A 33 8.70 -19.15 -5.83
N ASN A 34 9.32 -18.44 -6.77
CA ASN A 34 9.63 -17.01 -6.63
C ASN A 34 8.35 -16.17 -6.42
N LEU A 35 7.28 -16.45 -7.17
CA LEU A 35 5.98 -15.79 -6.98
C LEU A 35 5.36 -16.09 -5.62
N SER A 36 5.49 -17.34 -5.13
CA SER A 36 5.00 -17.73 -3.82
C SER A 36 5.75 -17.03 -2.69
N GLU A 37 7.06 -16.85 -2.82
CA GLU A 37 7.89 -16.13 -1.84
C GLU A 37 7.50 -14.64 -1.78
N LEU A 38 7.37 -13.97 -2.94
CA LEU A 38 6.88 -12.59 -3.02
C LEU A 38 5.45 -12.44 -2.46
N GLY A 39 4.57 -13.41 -2.75
CA GLY A 39 3.21 -13.42 -2.22
C GLY A 39 3.18 -13.55 -0.70
N LYS A 40 4.07 -14.38 -0.13
CA LYS A 40 4.23 -14.51 1.32
C LYS A 40 4.73 -13.21 1.94
N GLU A 41 5.77 -12.60 1.39
CA GLU A 41 6.30 -11.31 1.86
C GLU A 41 5.21 -10.23 1.84
N LEU A 42 4.44 -10.15 0.75
CA LEU A 42 3.33 -9.22 0.63
C LEU A 42 2.28 -9.45 1.73
N VAL A 43 1.92 -10.70 2.02
CA VAL A 43 0.98 -11.04 3.10
C VAL A 43 1.54 -10.63 4.46
N GLU A 44 2.82 -10.89 4.72
CA GLU A 44 3.48 -10.50 5.98
C GLU A 44 3.52 -8.98 6.17
N LEU A 45 3.78 -8.21 5.10
CA LEU A 45 3.71 -6.75 5.12
C LEU A 45 2.29 -6.25 5.44
N HIS A 46 1.26 -6.80 4.79
CA HIS A 46 -0.14 -6.43 5.03
C HIS A 46 -0.64 -6.83 6.44
N LEU A 47 -0.05 -7.88 7.03
CA LEU A 47 -0.34 -8.32 8.40
C LEU A 47 0.50 -7.60 9.45
N LEU A 48 1.34 -6.64 9.05
CA LEU A 48 2.28 -5.93 9.90
C LEU A 48 3.28 -6.85 10.64
N LYS A 49 3.68 -7.96 10.03
CA LYS A 49 4.59 -8.97 10.62
C LYS A 49 5.98 -8.99 10.00
N HIS A 50 6.17 -8.34 8.85
CA HIS A 50 7.43 -8.38 8.15
C HIS A 50 8.52 -7.59 8.90
N PRO A 51 9.76 -8.12 9.05
CA PRO A 51 10.83 -7.47 9.82
C PRO A 51 11.19 -6.05 9.33
N SER A 52 11.02 -5.77 8.03
CA SER A 52 11.29 -4.44 7.46
C SER A 52 10.42 -3.32 8.03
N LEU A 53 9.31 -3.65 8.70
CA LEU A 53 8.44 -2.68 9.35
C LEU A 53 9.06 -2.06 10.61
N SER A 54 10.17 -2.61 11.11
CA SER A 54 10.91 -1.99 12.21
C SER A 54 11.70 -0.75 11.78
N GLU A 55 11.93 -0.57 10.48
CA GLU A 55 12.73 0.53 9.92
C GLU A 55 11.86 1.57 9.19
N THR A 56 10.75 1.99 9.78
CA THR A 56 9.93 3.04 9.15
C THR A 56 10.52 4.42 9.43
N GLY A 57 10.73 5.21 8.37
CA GLY A 57 11.05 6.64 8.49
C GLY A 57 9.84 7.52 8.83
N VAL A 58 8.68 6.91 9.13
CA VAL A 58 7.44 7.62 9.43
C VAL A 58 7.30 7.80 10.94
N GLY A 59 7.15 9.05 11.37
CA GLY A 59 7.02 9.41 12.78
C GLY A 59 5.63 9.93 13.13
N PHE A 60 5.28 9.82 14.41
CA PHE A 60 4.11 10.49 15.01
C PHE A 60 4.54 11.20 16.31
N PRO A 61 5.20 12.36 16.21
CA PRO A 61 5.85 13.00 17.35
C PRO A 61 4.88 13.70 18.31
N GLU A 62 3.74 14.18 17.81
CA GLU A 62 2.81 15.00 18.59
C GLU A 62 1.66 14.17 19.18
N SER A 63 1.67 13.98 20.49
CA SER A 63 0.54 13.42 21.25
C SER A 63 -0.59 14.44 21.37
N GLY A 64 -1.84 13.97 21.51
CA GLY A 64 -2.99 14.87 21.56
C GLY A 64 -4.33 14.14 21.49
N THR A 65 -5.35 14.83 20.99
CA THR A 65 -6.73 14.35 20.98
C THR A 65 -6.96 13.16 20.04
N ASN A 66 -6.09 13.00 19.03
CA ASN A 66 -6.22 12.02 17.96
C ASN A 66 -7.54 12.16 17.18
N ILE A 67 -8.17 13.34 17.24
CA ILE A 67 -9.36 13.67 16.48
C ILE A 67 -8.94 14.18 15.11
N VAL A 68 -9.51 13.58 14.07
CA VAL A 68 -9.34 14.00 12.69
C VAL A 68 -10.33 15.13 12.40
N GLU A 69 -9.81 16.30 12.01
CA GLU A 69 -10.60 17.48 11.64
C GLU A 69 -10.48 17.77 10.15
N LYS A 70 -9.26 18.13 9.71
CA LYS A 70 -8.96 18.47 8.32
C LYS A 70 -7.58 17.96 7.98
N VAL A 71 -7.52 17.09 6.98
CA VAL A 71 -6.26 16.54 6.49
C VAL A 71 -5.59 17.55 5.54
N ARG A 72 -4.31 17.83 5.77
CA ARG A 72 -3.48 18.70 4.92
C ARG A 72 -2.08 18.15 4.80
N TYR A 73 -1.56 18.10 3.58
CA TYR A 73 -0.17 17.79 3.32
C TYR A 73 0.69 19.05 3.27
N ASP A 74 1.85 18.97 3.91
CA ASP A 74 2.94 19.94 3.88
C ASP A 74 4.12 19.27 3.19
N GLU A 75 4.31 19.59 1.91
CA GLU A 75 5.34 18.99 1.06
C GLU A 75 6.75 19.42 1.49
N GLU A 76 6.93 20.66 1.96
CA GLU A 76 8.23 21.20 2.38
C GLU A 76 8.79 20.42 3.58
N ASN A 77 7.93 20.13 4.56
CA ASN A 77 8.31 19.39 5.75
C ASN A 77 8.05 17.88 5.66
N ARG A 78 7.46 17.40 4.56
CA ARG A 78 7.02 16.00 4.37
C ARG A 78 6.09 15.53 5.49
N ARG A 79 5.08 16.36 5.80
CA ARG A 79 4.15 16.15 6.93
C ARG A 79 2.70 16.06 6.49
N VAL A 80 1.94 15.19 7.15
CA VAL A 80 0.49 15.06 6.99
C VAL A 80 -0.18 15.45 8.28
N TYR A 81 -0.79 16.64 8.31
CA TYR A 81 -1.62 17.09 9.41
C TYR A 81 -3.00 16.47 9.30
N PHE A 82 -3.57 16.01 10.43
CA PHE A 82 -4.97 15.60 10.50
C PHE A 82 -5.79 16.48 11.46
N ASN A 83 -5.12 17.34 12.24
CA ASN A 83 -5.69 18.50 12.93
C ASN A 83 -4.63 19.62 13.03
N LYS A 84 -4.91 20.68 13.81
CA LYS A 84 -4.00 21.84 13.92
C LYS A 84 -2.64 21.53 14.56
N ALA A 85 -2.56 20.51 15.41
CA ALA A 85 -1.39 20.21 16.22
C ALA A 85 -0.69 18.92 15.78
N GLN A 86 -1.44 17.90 15.41
CA GLN A 86 -0.93 16.54 15.21
C GLN A 86 -0.73 16.21 13.73
N TYR A 87 0.39 15.57 13.46
CA TYR A 87 0.82 15.20 12.12
C TYR A 87 1.65 13.92 12.10
N PHE A 88 1.62 13.23 10.97
CA PHE A 88 2.64 12.24 10.62
C PHE A 88 3.80 12.94 9.89
N GLU A 89 5.03 12.54 10.15
CA GLU A 89 6.22 13.04 9.46
C GLU A 89 6.91 11.95 8.65
N GLY A 90 7.80 12.34 7.73
CA GLY A 90 8.51 11.41 6.85
C GLY A 90 7.67 10.91 5.66
N ILE A 91 6.55 11.57 5.37
CA ILE A 91 5.66 11.19 4.25
C ILE A 91 6.14 11.88 2.98
N SER A 92 6.74 11.12 2.06
CA SER A 92 7.13 11.64 0.74
C SER A 92 5.91 12.00 -0.10
N LYS A 93 6.11 12.88 -1.10
CA LYS A 93 5.05 13.26 -2.03
C LYS A 93 4.52 12.05 -2.80
N GLU A 94 5.41 11.14 -3.20
CA GLU A 94 5.04 9.91 -3.90
C GLU A 94 4.08 9.04 -3.06
N ILE A 95 4.39 8.82 -1.78
CA ILE A 95 3.49 8.12 -0.85
C ILE A 95 2.20 8.91 -0.67
N TRP A 96 2.30 10.25 -0.60
CA TRP A 96 1.12 11.10 -0.50
C TRP A 96 0.23 10.98 -1.74
N GLU A 97 0.77 10.86 -2.94
CA GLU A 97 0.01 10.81 -4.19
C GLU A 97 -0.34 9.38 -4.62
N TYR A 98 0.19 8.37 -3.93
CA TYR A 98 0.01 6.96 -4.26
C TYR A 98 -1.47 6.54 -4.32
N ARG A 99 -1.84 5.85 -5.39
CA ARG A 99 -3.21 5.41 -5.70
C ARG A 99 -3.26 3.90 -5.91
N ILE A 100 -4.34 3.28 -5.43
CA ILE A 100 -4.68 1.89 -5.76
C ILE A 100 -6.00 1.91 -6.53
N GLY A 101 -5.91 1.82 -7.86
CA GLY A 101 -7.06 1.95 -8.75
C GLY A 101 -7.55 3.42 -8.84
N ALA A 102 -8.86 3.62 -8.81
CA ALA A 102 -9.46 4.97 -8.82
C ALA A 102 -9.38 5.70 -7.47
N TYR A 103 -8.99 4.99 -6.42
CA TYR A 103 -8.93 5.51 -5.05
C TYR A 103 -7.51 5.87 -4.69
N GLN A 104 -7.36 7.02 -4.04
CA GLN A 104 -6.11 7.34 -3.37
C GLN A 104 -6.07 6.49 -2.10
N VAL A 105 -4.90 5.98 -1.71
CA VAL A 105 -4.78 5.08 -0.52
C VAL A 105 -5.18 5.77 0.79
N LYS A 106 -5.49 7.08 0.74
CA LYS A 106 -5.85 7.91 1.88
C LYS A 106 -7.36 8.21 1.98
N ASP A 107 -8.16 7.61 1.09
CA ASP A 107 -9.64 7.65 1.16
C ASP A 107 -10.17 6.65 2.21
#